data_AF-A0A0U2L6S0-F1
#
_entry.id   AF-A0A0U2L6S0-F1
#
_cell.length_a   1.000
_cell.length_b   1.000
_cell.length_c   1.000
_cell.angle_alpha   90.00
_cell.angle_beta   90.00
_cell.angle_gamma   90.00
#
_symmetry.space_group_name_H-M   'P 1'
#
loop_
_entity.id
_entity.type
_entity.pdbx_description
1 polymer ?
#
loop_
_entity_poly.entity_id
_entity_poly.type
_entity_poly.pdbx_seq_one_letter_code
_entity_poly.pdbx_strand_id
1 'polypeptide(L)' 'MRTKELFNKEVLDANINIIGKVQEIVFDEDTFEITDLVIKKIGFSEQLRDSENVVPVELVKAIGDKVLLKSDDDL' A
#
# COMPACT_ATOMS: atom_id res chain seq x y z
N MET A 1 11.50 0.00 12.31
CA MET A 1 11.27 0.15 10.87
C MET A 1 11.35 1.64 10.54
N ARG A 2 12.11 2.07 9.53
CA ARG A 2 12.12 3.49 9.15
C ARG A 2 10.97 3.70 8.16
N THR A 3 9.97 4.49 8.51
CA THR A 3 8.77 4.78 7.69
C THR A 3 9.12 5.26 6.27
N LYS A 4 10.28 5.90 6.10
CA LYS A 4 10.81 6.31 4.79
C LYS A 4 11.10 5.14 3.84
N GLU A 5 11.34 3.94 4.35
CA GLU A 5 11.67 2.75 3.54
C GLU A 5 10.43 2.14 2.88
N LEU A 6 9.22 2.45 3.37
CA LEU A 6 7.95 2.01 2.80
C LEU A 6 7.60 2.72 1.49
N PHE A 7 8.10 3.94 1.29
CA PHE A 7 7.86 4.71 0.08
C PHE A 7 8.38 4.01 -1.18
N ASN A 8 7.63 4.09 -2.28
CA ASN A 8 7.92 3.46 -3.56
C ASN A 8 8.05 1.91 -3.53
N LYS A 9 7.70 1.25 -2.42
CA LYS A 9 7.60 -0.21 -2.41
C LYS A 9 6.44 -0.65 -3.26
N GLU A 10 6.64 -1.74 -4.01
CA GLU A 10 5.58 -2.39 -4.75
C GLU A 10 4.60 -3.07 -3.79
N VAL A 11 3.32 -2.91 -4.08
CA VAL A 11 2.23 -3.56 -3.35
C VAL A 11 1.66 -4.67 -4.20
N LEU A 12 1.61 -5.87 -3.63
CA LEU A 12 1.12 -7.09 -4.26
C LEU A 12 -0.16 -7.56 -3.57
N ASP A 13 -1.10 -8.06 -4.36
CA ASP A 13 -2.24 -8.83 -3.82
C ASP A 13 -1.81 -10.27 -3.44
N ALA A 14 -2.74 -11.04 -2.86
CA ALA A 14 -2.52 -12.44 -2.51
C ALA A 14 -2.20 -13.35 -3.72
N ASN A 15 -2.55 -12.93 -4.94
CA ASN A 15 -2.27 -13.63 -6.20
C ASN A 15 -0.95 -13.18 -6.85
N ILE A 16 -0.14 -12.36 -6.15
CA ILE A 16 1.14 -11.81 -6.64
C ILE A 16 0.97 -10.85 -7.83
N ASN A 17 -0.21 -10.24 -7.99
CA ASN A 17 -0.41 -9.15 -8.95
C ASN A 17 0.07 -7.83 -8.36
N ILE A 18 0.77 -7.02 -9.16
CA ILE A 18 1.18 -5.67 -8.77
C ILE A 18 -0.04 -4.75 -8.81
N ILE A 19 -0.46 -4.29 -7.62
CA ILE A 19 -1.54 -3.31 -7.46
C ILE A 19 -1.01 -1.90 -7.74
N GLY A 20 0.22 -1.62 -7.29
CA GLY A 20 0.84 -0.32 -7.46
C GLY A 20 2.06 -0.14 -6.56
N LYS A 21 2.36 1.12 -6.24
CA LYS A 21 3.45 1.52 -5.33
C LYS A 21 2.93 2.39 -4.21
N VAL A 22 3.52 2.26 -3.02
CA VAL A 22 3.23 3.15 -1.89
C VAL A 22 3.70 4.57 -2.25
N GLN A 23 2.75 5.49 -2.32
CA GLN A 23 2.95 6.91 -2.56
C GLN A 23 2.98 7.71 -1.27
N GLU A 24 2.21 7.30 -0.26
CA GLU A 24 2.14 8.00 1.02
C GLU A 24 1.71 7.04 2.13
N ILE A 25 1.96 7.43 3.37
CA ILE A 25 1.64 6.68 4.58
C ILE A 25 0.85 7.63 5.47
N VAL A 26 -0.38 7.25 5.79
CA VAL A 26 -1.26 8.00 6.69
C VAL A 26 -0.97 7.53 8.11
N PHE A 27 -0.78 8.49 9.02
CA PHE A 27 -0.59 8.24 10.43
C PHE A 27 -1.65 8.99 11.23
N ASP A 28 -2.08 8.35 12.32
CA ASP A 28 -2.93 8.98 13.31
C ASP A 28 -2.05 9.89 14.19
N GLU A 29 -2.38 11.19 14.25
CA GLU A 29 -1.56 12.20 14.93
C GLU A 29 -1.61 12.10 16.46
N ASP A 30 -2.66 11.47 17.00
CA ASP A 30 -2.86 11.31 18.43
C ASP A 30 -2.08 10.10 18.98
N THR A 31 -2.03 9.00 18.21
CA THR A 31 -1.41 7.72 18.58
C THR A 31 -0.05 7.48 17.95
N PHE A 32 0.30 8.22 16.90
CA PHE A 32 1.49 8.02 16.06
C PHE A 32 1.56 6.64 15.38
N GLU A 33 0.41 5.99 15.20
CA GLU A 33 0.31 4.70 14.51
C GLU A 33 0.01 4.90 13.02
N ILE A 34 0.49 3.98 12.18
CA ILE A 34 0.18 3.98 10.74
C ILE A 34 -1.22 3.38 10.57
N THR A 35 -2.13 4.13 9.96
CA THR A 35 -3.51 3.68 9.72
C THR A 35 -3.67 3.15 8.30
N ASP A 36 -3.12 3.84 7.31
CA ASP A 36 -3.35 3.55 5.90
C ASP A 36 -2.10 3.76 5.04
N LEU A 37 -2.08 3.04 3.92
CA LEU A 37 -1.12 3.20 2.83
C LEU A 37 -1.84 3.75 1.60
N VAL A 38 -1.34 4.84 1.05
CA VAL A 38 -1.82 5.38 -0.22
C VAL A 38 -1.02 4.76 -1.35
N ILE A 39 -1.70 4.08 -2.26
CA ILE A 39 -1.11 3.32 -3.36
C ILE A 39 -1.42 3.99 -4.70
N LYS A 40 -0.37 4.28 -5.45
CA LYS A 40 -0.46 4.73 -6.84
C LYS A 40 -0.33 3.56 -7.80
N LYS A 41 -1.33 3.38 -8.67
CA LYS A 41 -1.26 2.38 -9.76
C LYS A 41 -0.10 2.69 -10.71
N ILE A 42 0.56 1.64 -11.19
CA ILE A 42 1.66 1.75 -12.16
C ILE A 42 1.13 1.26 -13.51
N GLY A 43 0.94 2.17 -14.46
CA GLY A 43 0.52 1.86 -15.82
C GLY A 43 0.76 3.06 -16.73
N PHE A 44 1.35 2.82 -17.90
CA PHE A 44 1.58 3.86 -18.93
C PHE A 44 0.30 4.18 -19.73
N SER A 45 -0.78 3.46 -19.49
CA SER A 45 -2.07 3.69 -20.11
C SER A 45 -2.94 4.55 -19.19
N GLU A 46 -3.49 5.60 -19.81
CA GLU A 46 -4.54 6.49 -19.31
C GLU A 46 -4.03 7.83 -18.78
N GLN A 47 -3.86 8.76 -19.72
CA GLN A 47 -4.22 10.16 -19.51
C GLN A 47 -5.42 10.25 -18.53
N LEU A 48 -5.22 11.00 -17.44
CA LEU A 48 -6.29 11.59 -16.63
C LEU A 48 -7.09 10.61 -15.74
N ARG A 49 -6.51 10.21 -14.60
CA ARG A 49 -7.10 10.30 -13.24
C ARG A 49 -6.16 9.62 -12.25
N ASP A 50 -5.61 10.38 -11.31
CA ASP A 50 -4.97 9.87 -10.09
C ASP A 50 -5.97 8.98 -9.35
N SER A 51 -5.98 7.69 -9.69
CA SER A 51 -6.73 6.68 -8.95
C SER A 51 -5.84 6.21 -7.81
N GLU A 52 -5.67 7.10 -6.82
CA GLU A 52 -5.05 6.75 -5.55
C GLU A 52 -5.95 5.75 -4.84
N ASN A 53 -5.38 4.62 -4.40
CA ASN A 53 -6.10 3.62 -3.61
C ASN A 53 -5.60 3.71 -2.17
N VAL A 54 -6.51 3.97 -1.23
CA VAL A 54 -6.21 3.98 0.20
C VAL A 54 -6.44 2.57 0.73
N VAL A 55 -5.41 1.98 1.34
CA VAL A 55 -5.44 0.63 1.89
C VAL A 55 -5.15 0.67 3.39
N PRO A 56 -6.10 0.26 4.24
CA PRO A 56 -5.88 0.13 5.67
C PRO A 56 -4.74 -0.85 5.99
N VAL A 57 -3.93 -0.53 7.00
CA VAL A 57 -2.82 -1.39 7.43
C VAL A 57 -3.30 -2.76 7.90
N GLU A 58 -4.55 -2.87 8.34
CA GLU A 58 -5.19 -4.13 8.75
C GLU A 58 -5.29 -5.14 7.59
N LEU A 59 -5.36 -4.65 6.35
CA LEU A 59 -5.36 -5.46 5.14
C LEU A 59 -3.94 -5.81 4.67
N VAL A 60 -2.91 -5.31 5.34
CA VAL A 60 -1.51 -5.64 5.05
C VAL A 60 -1.13 -6.91 5.81
N LYS A 61 -0.65 -7.90 5.06
CA LYS A 61 -0.19 -9.19 5.59
C LYS A 61 1.25 -9.11 6.08
N ALA A 62 2.12 -8.47 5.29
CA ALA A 62 3.54 -8.34 5.62
C ALA A 62 4.17 -7.16 4.88
N ILE A 63 5.22 -6.59 5.50
CA ILE A 63 6.04 -5.55 4.88
C ILE A 63 7.51 -5.96 4.97
N GLY A 64 8.17 -6.07 3.82
CA GLY A 64 9.58 -6.38 3.70
C GLY A 64 10.21 -5.61 2.54
N ASP A 65 10.77 -6.31 1.55
CA ASP A 65 11.15 -5.70 0.26
C ASP A 65 9.93 -5.06 -0.43
N LYS A 66 8.82 -5.79 -0.44
CA LYS A 66 7.50 -5.41 -0.96
C LYS A 66 6.44 -5.40 0.14
N VAL A 67 5.27 -4.82 -0.16
CA VAL A 67 4.07 -4.88 0.69
C VAL A 67 3.15 -5.97 0.15
N LEU A 68 2.70 -6.87 1.01
CA LEU A 68 1.76 -7.94 0.66
C LEU A 68 0.41 -7.65 1.33
N LEU A 69 -0.67 -7.70 0.55
CA LEU A 69 -2.03 -7.63 1.10
C LEU A 69 -2.52 -9.01 1.53
N LYS A 70 -3.46 -9.02 2.48
CA LYS A 70 -4.21 -10.19 2.90
C LYS A 70 -5.13 -10.69 1.77
N SER A 71 -5.36 -11.99 1.76
CA SER A 71 -6.39 -12.64 0.94
C SER A 71 -7.73 -12.62 1.69
N ASP A 72 -8.84 -12.86 0.98
CA ASP A 72 -10.14 -13.11 1.62
C ASP A 72 -10.09 -14.28 2.62
N ASP A 73 -9.21 -15.26 2.41
CA ASP A 73 -9.00 -16.37 3.37
C ASP A 73 -8.31 -15.96 4.68
N ASP A 74 -7.70 -14.76 4.74
CA ASP A 74 -7.03 -14.22 5.93
C ASP A 74 -7.92 -13.22 6.72
N LEU A 75 -9.17 -13.00 6.29
CA LEU A 75 -10.17 -12.10 6.92
C LEU A 75 -11.14 -12.89 7.82
#